data_AF-A0A858QWD3-F1
#
_entry.id   AF-A0A858QWD3-F1
#
_cell.length_a   1.000
_cell.length_b   1.000
_cell.length_c   1.000
_cell.angle_alpha   90.00
_cell.angle_beta   90.00
_cell.angle_gamma   90.00
#
_symmetry.space_group_name_H-M   'P 1'
#
loop_
_entity.id
_entity.type
_entity.pdbx_description
1 polymer ?
#
loop_
_entity_poly.entity_id
_entity_poly.type
_entity_poly.pdbx_seq_one_letter_code
_entity_poly.pdbx_strand_id
1 'polypeptide(L)'
;MFLKIKKDRGIQMNHNGMDKKLVIDVTSNFLINMAHIGEISFYSQHDPRERVDLSGRGFTQPQGTLVIHLQMTHTYASSGPDSVPGVNRVREKVYYKFYFAPENLDSYNEIRDAIEARVVNL
;
A
#
# COMPACT_ATOMS: atom_id res chain seq x y z
N MET A 1 15.07 8.94 1.31
CA MET A 1 14.09 10.02 1.02
C MET A 1 12.72 9.55 1.48
N PHE A 2 11.89 10.44 2.04
CA PHE A 2 10.59 10.07 2.57
C PHE A 2 9.45 10.59 1.70
N LEU A 3 8.50 9.71 1.36
CA LEU A 3 7.19 10.07 0.82
C LEU A 3 6.25 10.30 2.01
N LYS A 4 5.72 11.52 2.14
CA LYS A 4 4.73 11.84 3.17
C LYS A 4 3.33 11.63 2.63
N ILE A 5 2.62 10.65 3.18
CA ILE A 5 1.19 10.47 2.94
C ILE A 5 0.44 11.30 3.98
N LYS A 6 -0.39 12.24 3.52
CA LYS A 6 -1.22 13.07 4.39
C LYS A 6 -2.54 12.35 4.70
N LYS A 7 -3.06 12.56 5.91
CA LYS A 7 -4.39 12.10 6.32
C LYS A 7 -5.49 12.75 5.50
N ASP A 8 -6.69 12.15 5.53
CA ASP A 8 -7.94 12.72 5.02
C ASP A 8 -7.95 13.02 3.51
N ARG A 9 -7.15 12.29 2.72
CA ARG A 9 -7.09 12.44 1.26
C ARG A 9 -7.91 11.42 0.48
N GLY A 10 -8.90 10.78 1.11
CA GLY A 10 -9.68 9.71 0.49
C GLY A 10 -8.82 8.51 0.05
N ILE A 11 -7.73 8.26 0.78
CA ILE A 11 -6.80 7.16 0.53
C ILE A 11 -7.14 6.03 1.48
N GLN A 12 -7.34 4.87 0.90
CA GLN A 12 -7.53 3.62 1.62
C GLN A 12 -6.26 2.77 1.58
N MET A 13 -6.02 1.96 2.59
CA MET A 13 -4.79 1.18 2.74
C MET A 13 -5.05 -0.28 3.09
N ASN A 14 -4.18 -1.17 2.60
CA ASN A 14 -3.98 -2.53 3.09
C ASN A 14 -2.47 -2.84 3.14
N HIS A 15 -2.03 -3.65 4.09
CA HIS A 15 -0.66 -4.16 4.14
C HIS A 15 -0.63 -5.66 4.45
N ASN A 16 0.53 -6.29 4.33
CA ASN A 16 0.71 -7.75 4.49
C ASN A 16 0.32 -8.32 5.86
N GLY A 17 0.24 -7.48 6.90
CA GLY A 17 -0.18 -7.88 8.25
C GLY A 17 -1.69 -7.80 8.49
N MET A 18 -2.46 -7.39 7.48
CA MET A 18 -3.92 -7.27 7.55
C MET A 18 -4.59 -8.40 6.77
N ASP A 19 -5.85 -8.70 7.12
CA ASP A 19 -6.69 -9.53 6.25
C ASP A 19 -6.77 -8.93 4.84
N LYS A 20 -6.79 -9.79 3.82
CA LYS A 20 -6.76 -9.36 2.41
C LYS A 20 -7.98 -8.53 2.01
N LYS A 21 -9.13 -8.73 2.67
CA LYS A 21 -10.37 -7.98 2.44
C LYS A 21 -10.45 -6.73 3.29
N LEU A 22 -9.70 -6.65 4.40
CA LEU A 22 -9.68 -5.49 5.27
C LEU A 22 -8.98 -4.31 4.58
N VAL A 23 -9.69 -3.19 4.50
CA VAL A 23 -9.18 -1.94 3.96
C VAL A 23 -9.50 -0.84 4.95
N ILE A 24 -8.53 0.05 5.19
CA ILE A 24 -8.64 1.07 6.23
C ILE A 24 -8.39 2.45 5.64
N ASP A 25 -9.12 3.45 6.10
CA ASP A 25 -8.86 4.83 5.70
C ASP A 25 -7.56 5.33 6.34
N VAL A 26 -6.79 6.13 5.59
CA VAL A 26 -5.59 6.79 6.11
C VAL A 26 -6.02 7.98 6.98
N THR A 27 -6.08 7.74 8.29
CA THR A 27 -6.53 8.72 9.31
C THR A 27 -5.39 9.54 9.93
N SER A 28 -4.13 9.17 9.69
CA SER A 28 -2.96 9.88 10.21
C SER A 28 -1.92 10.13 9.12
N ASN A 29 -1.12 11.18 9.31
CA ASN A 29 0.02 11.43 8.43
C ASN A 29 1.10 10.39 8.71
N PHE A 30 1.68 9.79 7.67
CA PHE A 30 2.82 8.90 7.84
C PHE A 30 3.86 9.09 6.74
N LEU A 31 5.05 8.58 6.99
CA LEU A 31 6.21 8.69 6.10
C LEU A 31 6.60 7.29 5.63
N ILE A 32 6.83 7.13 4.33
CA ILE A 32 7.40 5.92 3.74
C ILE A 32 8.81 6.24 3.29
N ASN A 33 9.80 5.48 3.77
CA ASN A 33 11.15 5.61 3.23
C ASN A 33 11.22 4.97 1.85
N MET A 34 11.34 5.78 0.81
CA MET A 34 11.36 5.31 -0.59
C MET A 34 12.60 4.47 -0.90
N ALA A 35 13.70 4.67 -0.16
CA ALA A 35 14.92 3.87 -0.34
C ALA A 35 14.72 2.39 0.03
N HIS A 36 13.64 2.05 0.74
CA HIS A 36 13.35 0.69 1.15
C HIS A 36 12.35 0.00 0.21
N ILE A 37 11.82 0.70 -0.79
CA ILE A 37 10.88 0.14 -1.77
C ILE A 37 11.69 -0.62 -2.82
N GLY A 38 11.37 -1.90 -3.01
CA GLY A 38 12.01 -2.75 -4.01
C GLY A 38 11.27 -2.74 -5.35
N GLU A 39 9.93 -2.71 -5.31
CA GLU A 39 9.09 -2.67 -6.51
C GLU A 39 7.91 -1.73 -6.28
N ILE A 40 7.49 -1.05 -7.36
CA ILE A 40 6.31 -0.18 -7.37
C ILE A 40 5.43 -0.63 -8.54
N SER A 41 4.13 -0.81 -8.28
CA SER A 41 3.15 -1.10 -9.34
C SER A 41 2.00 -0.10 -9.29
N PHE A 42 1.63 0.38 -10.46
CA PHE A 42 0.48 1.26 -10.69
C PHE A 42 -0.53 0.50 -11.54
N TYR A 43 -1.76 0.33 -11.05
CA TYR A 43 -2.81 -0.37 -11.80
C TYR A 43 -4.21 0.05 -11.37
N SER A 44 -5.20 -0.23 -12.22
CA SER A 44 -6.62 -0.08 -11.89
C SER A 44 -7.26 -1.44 -11.62
N GLN A 45 -8.24 -1.48 -10.72
CA GLN A 45 -9.07 -2.66 -10.52
C GLN A 45 -10.05 -2.80 -11.69
N HIS A 46 -9.98 -3.92 -12.42
CA HIS A 46 -10.89 -4.20 -13.52
C HIS A 46 -12.32 -4.48 -13.05
N ASP A 47 -12.47 -5.22 -11.95
CA ASP A 47 -13.77 -5.63 -11.41
C ASP A 47 -13.99 -5.01 -10.03
N PRO A 48 -15.25 -4.74 -9.63
CA PRO A 48 -15.56 -4.35 -8.27
C PRO A 48 -15.13 -5.42 -7.27
N ARG A 49 -14.73 -5.00 -6.06
CA ARG A 49 -14.25 -5.91 -5.02
C ARG A 49 -14.97 -5.72 -3.71
N GLU A 50 -15.44 -6.82 -3.14
CA GLU A 50 -15.96 -6.86 -1.77
C GLU A 50 -14.82 -6.71 -0.76
N ARG A 51 -14.94 -5.68 0.09
CA ARG A 51 -13.99 -5.29 1.13
C ARG A 51 -14.70 -5.18 2.48
N VAL A 52 -13.89 -5.07 3.53
CA VAL A 52 -14.37 -4.90 4.90
C VAL A 52 -13.66 -3.69 5.51
N ASP A 53 -14.38 -2.85 6.23
CA ASP A 53 -13.83 -1.70 6.97
C ASP A 53 -13.31 -2.11 8.37
N LEU A 54 -12.73 -1.17 9.12
CA LEU A 54 -12.28 -1.41 10.51
C LEU A 54 -13.41 -1.84 11.46
N SER A 55 -14.66 -1.51 11.15
CA SER A 55 -15.84 -1.85 11.96
C SER A 55 -16.40 -3.23 11.59
N GLY A 56 -15.76 -3.96 10.66
CA GLY A 56 -16.25 -5.25 10.17
C GLY A 56 -17.40 -5.13 9.17
N ARG A 57 -17.74 -3.92 8.69
CA ARG A 57 -18.80 -3.71 7.72
C ARG A 57 -18.29 -3.95 6.31
N GLY A 58 -19.05 -4.74 5.55
CA GLY A 58 -18.78 -4.99 4.14
C GLY A 58 -19.07 -3.75 3.29
N PHE A 59 -18.26 -3.51 2.28
CA PHE A 59 -18.52 -2.53 1.23
C PHE A 59 -17.93 -2.97 -0.10
N THR A 60 -18.53 -2.51 -1.19
CA THR A 60 -18.03 -2.79 -2.54
C THR A 60 -17.12 -1.64 -2.99
N GLN A 61 -15.85 -1.96 -3.18
CA GLN A 61 -14.89 -1.07 -3.82
C GLN A 61 -15.20 -1.01 -5.33
N PRO A 62 -15.41 0.18 -5.91
CA PRO A 62 -15.87 0.30 -7.29
C PRO A 62 -14.81 -0.14 -8.31
N GLN A 63 -15.29 -0.59 -9.48
CA GLN A 63 -14.43 -0.77 -10.65
C GLN A 63 -13.70 0.53 -10.99
N GLY A 64 -12.49 0.42 -11.54
CA GLY A 64 -11.66 1.57 -11.88
C GLY A 64 -10.92 2.17 -10.69
N THR A 65 -11.08 1.63 -9.48
CA THR A 65 -10.26 2.00 -8.32
C THR A 65 -8.79 1.90 -8.69
N LEU A 66 -8.07 3.00 -8.53
CA LEU A 66 -6.64 3.08 -8.81
C LEU A 66 -5.87 2.57 -7.59
N VAL A 67 -4.77 1.87 -7.86
CA VAL A 67 -3.93 1.24 -6.84
C VAL A 67 -2.48 1.60 -7.05
N ILE A 68 -1.84 2.05 -5.97
CA ILE A 68 -0.39 2.14 -5.85
C ILE A 68 0.05 1.04 -4.90
N HIS A 69 0.79 0.06 -5.43
CA HIS A 69 1.30 -1.07 -4.66
C HIS A 69 2.81 -0.92 -4.49
N LEU A 70 3.24 -0.76 -3.24
CA LEU A 70 4.64 -0.64 -2.85
C LEU A 70 5.07 -1.95 -2.21
N GLN A 71 5.98 -2.67 -2.86
CA GLN A 71 6.61 -3.86 -2.29
C GLN A 71 7.97 -3.48 -1.71
N MET A 72 8.15 -3.69 -0.42
CA MET A 72 9.38 -3.32 0.28
C MET A 72 10.49 -4.36 0.04
N THR A 73 11.74 -3.91 0.09
CA THR A 73 12.93 -4.75 -0.07
C THR A 73 13.07 -5.78 1.06
N HIS A 74 13.62 -6.95 0.71
CA HIS A 74 13.76 -8.12 1.58
C HIS A 74 14.71 -7.94 2.78
N THR A 75 15.53 -6.90 2.79
CA THR A 75 16.50 -6.62 3.86
C THR A 75 15.84 -6.11 5.14
N TYR A 76 14.57 -5.71 5.06
CA TYR A 76 13.76 -5.26 6.21
C TYR A 76 12.67 -6.28 6.59
N ALA A 77 12.95 -7.56 6.35
CA ALA A 77 12.02 -8.62 6.69
C ALA A 77 11.87 -8.76 8.21
N SER A 78 10.62 -8.72 8.67
CA SER A 78 10.25 -9.11 10.02
C SER A 78 10.66 -10.56 10.25
N SER A 79 11.22 -10.84 11.43
CA SER A 79 11.45 -12.23 11.84
C SER A 79 10.11 -12.74 12.39
N GLY A 80 9.57 -13.83 11.85
CA GLY A 80 8.29 -14.39 12.29
C GLY A 80 8.28 -14.77 13.78
N PRO A 81 7.12 -14.98 14.41
CA PRO A 81 7.03 -15.29 15.85
C PRO A 81 7.85 -16.51 16.27
N ASP A 82 8.07 -17.47 15.37
CA ASP A 82 8.84 -18.71 15.61
C ASP A 82 10.33 -18.62 15.20
N SER A 83 10.82 -17.42 14.89
CA SER A 83 12.17 -17.25 14.36
C SER A 83 13.23 -17.21 15.48
N VAL A 84 14.23 -18.11 15.37
CA VAL A 84 15.36 -18.20 16.29
C VAL A 84 16.60 -17.55 15.64
N PRO A 85 17.44 -16.79 16.37
CA PRO A 85 18.69 -16.28 15.82
C PRO A 85 19.55 -17.42 15.24
N GLY A 86 19.82 -17.37 13.93
CA GLY A 86 20.65 -18.37 13.22
C GLY A 86 19.91 -19.58 12.65
N VAL A 87 18.62 -19.79 12.95
CA VAL A 87 17.82 -20.92 12.43
C VAL A 87 16.44 -20.43 11.97
N ASN A 88 16.07 -20.72 10.72
CA ASN A 88 14.73 -20.44 10.15
C ASN A 88 14.27 -18.97 10.22
N ARG A 89 15.12 -18.01 9.81
CA ARG A 89 14.65 -16.65 9.50
C ARG A 89 13.76 -16.65 8.26
N VAL A 90 12.46 -16.83 8.46
CA VAL A 90 11.46 -16.59 7.41
C VAL A 90 11.41 -15.10 7.16
N ARG A 91 11.73 -14.69 5.92
CA ARG A 91 11.67 -13.28 5.52
C ARG A 91 10.29 -12.98 4.96
N GLU A 92 9.46 -12.27 5.71
CA GLU A 92 8.17 -11.82 5.20
C GLU A 92 8.33 -10.64 4.24
N LYS A 93 7.68 -10.72 3.08
CA LYS A 93 7.57 -9.60 2.15
C LYS A 93 6.57 -8.59 2.71
N VAL A 94 7.06 -7.42 3.10
CA VAL A 94 6.22 -6.29 3.51
C VAL A 94 5.73 -5.55 2.27
N TYR A 95 4.44 -5.26 2.22
CA TYR A 95 3.87 -4.43 1.16
C TYR A 95 2.87 -3.43 1.73
N TYR A 96 2.68 -2.33 1.02
CA TYR A 96 1.60 -1.37 1.23
C TYR A 96 0.82 -1.19 -0.06
N LYS A 97 -0.51 -1.31 0.00
CA LYS A 97 -1.42 -0.99 -1.09
C LYS A 97 -2.23 0.22 -0.72
N PHE A 98 -2.12 1.26 -1.54
CA PHE A 98 -2.98 2.45 -1.47
C PHE A 98 -4.04 2.35 -2.55
N TYR A 99 -5.29 2.50 -2.13
CA TYR A 99 -6.44 2.48 -3.00
C TYR A 99 -7.03 3.89 -3.07
N PHE A 100 -7.38 4.28 -4.28
CA PHE A 100 -7.98 5.57 -4.60
C PHE A 100 -9.26 5.28 -5.37
N ALA A 101 -10.38 5.81 -4.89
CA ALA A 101 -11.63 5.72 -5.62
C ALA A 101 -11.50 6.44 -6.98
N PRO A 102 -12.24 6.02 -8.03
CA PRO A 102 -12.17 6.63 -9.37
C PRO A 102 -12.34 8.15 -9.38
N GLU A 103 -13.09 8.70 -8.43
CA GLU A 103 -13.31 10.13 -8.27
C GLU A 103 -12.11 10.88 -7.64
N ASN A 104 -11.18 10.18 -7.00
CA ASN A 104 -10.05 10.77 -6.27
C ASN A 104 -8.75 10.70 -7.10
N LEU A 105 -8.83 11.13 -8.36
CA LEU A 105 -7.69 11.11 -9.29
C LEU A 105 -6.56 12.04 -8.86
N ASP A 106 -6.88 13.20 -8.28
CA ASP A 106 -5.88 14.22 -7.91
C ASP A 106 -4.89 13.69 -6.89
N SER A 107 -5.38 13.02 -5.83
CA SER A 107 -4.51 12.44 -4.79
C SER A 107 -3.66 11.29 -5.34
N TYR A 108 -4.21 10.52 -6.28
CA TYR A 108 -3.47 9.45 -6.95
C TYR A 108 -2.34 10.02 -7.82
N ASN A 109 -2.65 10.99 -8.68
CA ASN A 109 -1.69 11.63 -9.57
C ASN A 109 -0.60 12.35 -8.78
N GLU A 110 -0.93 13.08 -7.71
CA GLU A 110 0.07 13.76 -6.87
C GLU A 110 1.12 12.79 -6.30
N ILE A 111 0.68 11.61 -5.83
CA ILE A 111 1.60 10.59 -5.32
C ILE A 111 2.36 9.91 -6.45
N ARG A 112 1.67 9.59 -7.55
CA ARG A 112 2.28 8.95 -8.71
C ARG A 112 3.37 9.84 -9.31
N ASP A 113 3.08 11.10 -9.59
CA ASP A 113 4.01 12.07 -10.16
C ASP A 113 5.22 12.29 -9.24
N ALA A 114 5.00 12.34 -7.92
CA ALA A 114 6.08 12.43 -6.95
C ALA A 114 7.02 11.22 -6.98
N ILE A 115 6.48 10.01 -7.26
CA ILE A 115 7.27 8.79 -7.45
C ILE A 115 7.95 8.80 -8.83
N GLU A 116 7.20 9.10 -9.90
CA GLU A 116 7.68 9.09 -11.29
C GLU A 116 8.77 10.12 -11.53
N ALA A 117 8.72 11.30 -10.91
CA ALA A 117 9.79 12.31 -10.94
C ALA A 117 11.14 11.82 -10.36
N ARG A 118 11.18 10.61 -9.79
CA ARG A 118 12.33 10.03 -9.10
C ARG A 118 12.80 8.72 -9.71
N VAL A 119 12.15 8.25 -10.76
CA VAL A 119 12.53 7.05 -11.49
C VAL A 119 12.74 7.39 -12.95
N VAL A 120 13.60 6.64 -13.62
CA VAL A 120 13.76 6.75 -15.07
C VAL A 120 12.77 5.78 -15.70
N ASN A 121 11.90 6.29 -16.57
CA ASN A 121 10.99 5.49 -17.38
C ASN A 121 11.69 5.22 -18.72
N LEU A 122 12.25 4.02 -18.88
CA LEU A 122 12.97 3.57 -20.08
C LEU A 122 12.08 2.73 -20.98
#